data_AF-A0A2R9AFG6-F1
#
_entry.id   AF-A0A2R9AFG6-F1
#
_cell.length_a   1.000
_cell.length_b   1.000
_cell.length_c   1.000
_cell.angle_alpha   90.00
_cell.angle_beta   90.00
_cell.angle_gamma   90.00
#
_symmetry.space_group_name_H-M   'P 1'
#
loop_
_entity.id
_entity.type
_entity.pdbx_description
1 polymer ?
#
loop_
_entity_poly.entity_id
_entity_poly.type
_entity_poly.pdbx_seq_one_letter_code
_entity_poly.pdbx_strand_id
1 'polypeptide(L)' 'MALLTAAARLLGTKNASCLVLAPLHASASSTNLKDILADLIPKEQARIKTFRQQHGKKVVGQITVDMMCHGSCL' A
#
# COMPACT_ATOMS: atom_id res chain seq x y z
N MET A 1 12.56 22.23 28.61
CA MET A 1 12.19 22.39 30.03
C MET A 1 12.43 23.83 30.47
N ALA A 2 11.57 24.80 30.12
CA ALA A 2 11.49 26.11 30.80
C ALA A 2 10.49 27.13 30.21
N LEU A 3 9.85 26.91 29.05
CA LEU A 3 9.23 28.04 28.35
C LEU A 3 7.87 27.77 27.69
N LEU A 4 7.02 26.93 28.28
CA LEU A 4 5.60 26.90 27.90
C LEU A 4 4.65 26.51 29.05
N THR A 5 5.01 26.88 30.29
CA THR A 5 4.12 26.74 31.46
C THR A 5 3.59 28.11 31.89
N ALA A 6 3.06 28.89 30.95
CA ALA A 6 2.52 30.22 31.22
C ALA A 6 1.32 30.55 30.33
N ALA A 7 0.30 29.69 30.29
CA ALA A 7 -1.03 30.07 29.77
C ALA A 7 -2.19 29.25 30.37
N ALA A 8 -2.00 28.57 31.51
CA ALA A 8 -3.09 27.89 32.21
C ALA A 8 -3.45 28.65 33.50
N ARG A 9 -3.69 29.96 33.38
CA ARG A 9 -4.27 30.77 34.45
C ARG A 9 -5.29 31.77 33.90
N LEU A 10 -6.27 31.30 33.13
CA LEU A 10 -7.49 32.08 32.92
C LEU A 10 -8.65 31.23 32.38
N LEU A 11 -9.22 30.34 33.19
CA LEU A 11 -10.68 30.18 33.24
C LEU A 11 -11.08 29.30 34.43
N GLY A 12 -11.46 29.94 35.52
CA GLY A 12 -12.26 29.28 36.55
C GLY A 12 -13.73 29.32 36.12
N THR A 13 -14.34 28.15 35.91
CA THR A 13 -15.78 27.95 36.09
C THR A 13 -16.05 26.51 36.51
N LYS A 14 -16.90 26.37 37.53
CA LYS A 14 -17.30 25.12 38.19
C LYS A 14 -18.16 24.27 37.26
N ASN A 15 -17.57 23.25 36.64
CA ASN A 15 -18.24 22.05 36.14
C ASN A 15 -17.17 21.04 35.71
N ALA A 16 -17.02 19.97 36.50
CA ALA A 16 -16.07 18.91 36.23
C ALA A 16 -16.52 18.13 34.98
N SER A 17 -16.01 18.52 33.81
CA SER A 17 -15.96 17.65 32.65
C SER A 17 -14.50 17.26 32.45
N CYS A 18 -14.20 15.98 32.71
CA CYS A 18 -12.88 15.40 32.56
C CYS A 18 -12.51 15.41 31.07
N LEU A 19 -11.67 16.37 30.65
CA LEU A 19 -11.05 16.34 29.34
C LEU A 19 -9.94 15.30 29.35
N VAL A 20 -10.32 14.06 29.04
CA VAL A 20 -9.37 12.97 28.77
C VAL A 20 -8.72 13.25 27.41
N LEU A 21 -7.51 13.80 27.44
CA LEU A 21 -6.64 13.84 26.28
C LEU A 21 -6.05 12.44 26.07
N ALA A 22 -6.73 11.62 25.27
CA ALA A 22 -6.17 10.37 24.78
C ALA A 22 -5.06 10.69 23.76
N PRO A 23 -3.83 10.16 23.91
CA PRO A 23 -2.85 10.20 22.83
C PRO A 23 -3.42 9.45 21.63
N LEU A 24 -3.58 10.13 20.49
CA LEU A 24 -3.77 9.43 19.21
C LEU A 24 -2.47 8.70 18.91
N HIS A 25 -2.38 7.45 19.34
CA HIS A 25 -1.36 6.53 18.85
C HIS A 25 -1.74 6.14 17.43
N ALA A 26 -1.43 7.01 16.47
CA ALA A 26 -1.48 6.68 15.06
C ALA A 26 -0.32 5.70 14.79
N SER A 27 -0.58 4.40 14.97
CA SER A 27 0.28 3.37 14.42
C SER A 27 0.32 3.56 12.90
N ALA A 28 1.36 4.22 12.40
CA ALA A 28 1.67 4.29 10.97
C ALA A 28 2.28 2.96 10.51
N SER A 29 1.55 1.85 10.71
CA SER A 29 1.81 0.63 9.97
C SER A 29 1.28 0.88 8.56
N SER A 30 2.13 0.75 7.55
CA SER A 30 1.90 1.11 6.14
C SER A 30 0.48 0.78 5.64
N THR A 31 -0.43 1.75 5.72
CA THR A 31 -1.78 1.67 5.14
C THR A 31 -1.82 2.25 3.73
N ASN A 32 -0.70 2.80 3.24
CA ASN A 32 -0.62 3.40 1.92
C ASN A 32 -0.38 2.32 0.86
N LEU A 33 -1.45 1.99 0.13
CA LEU A 33 -1.42 1.03 -0.97
C LEU A 33 -0.35 1.35 -2.02
N LYS A 34 -0.08 2.64 -2.27
CA LYS A 34 0.88 3.07 -3.30
C LYS A 34 2.30 2.64 -2.92
N ASP A 35 2.67 2.78 -1.64
CA ASP A 35 3.99 2.42 -1.15
C ASP A 35 4.18 0.90 -1.17
N ILE A 36 3.15 0.13 -0.78
CA ILE A 36 3.15 -1.33 -0.90
C ILE A 36 3.30 -1.76 -2.37
N LEU A 37 2.59 -1.12 -3.28
CA LEU A 37 2.64 -1.46 -4.70
C LEU A 37 4.00 -1.09 -5.32
N ALA A 38 4.60 0.03 -4.91
CA ALA A 38 5.93 0.44 -5.33
C ALA A 38 7.00 -0.61 -4.97
N ASP A 39 6.83 -1.31 -3.85
CA ASP A 39 7.73 -2.40 -3.44
C ASP A 39 7.48 -3.72 -4.20
N LEU A 40 6.23 -4.00 -4.60
CA LEU A 40 5.84 -5.26 -5.23
C LEU A 40 6.07 -5.29 -6.74
N ILE A 41 5.77 -4.19 -7.45
CA ILE A 41 5.96 -4.07 -8.90
C ILE A 41 7.36 -4.52 -9.35
N PRO A 42 8.48 -4.01 -8.81
CA PRO A 42 9.81 -4.38 -9.28
C PRO A 42 10.13 -5.86 -9.03
N LYS A 43 9.64 -6.45 -7.92
CA LYS A 43 9.84 -7.88 -7.62
C LYS A 43 9.15 -8.76 -8.65
N GLU A 44 7.92 -8.41 -9.02
CA GLU A 44 7.14 -9.17 -9.99
C GLU A 44 7.69 -9.01 -11.41
N GLN A 45 8.14 -7.80 -11.77
CA GLN A 45 8.83 -7.56 -13.04
C GLN A 45 10.11 -8.39 -13.16
N ALA A 46 10.90 -8.49 -12.09
CA ALA A 46 12.09 -9.33 -12.07
C ALA A 46 11.73 -10.82 -12.21
N ARG A 47 10.68 -11.29 -11.52
CA ARG A 47 10.17 -12.67 -11.65
C ARG A 47 9.75 -13.00 -13.07
N ILE A 48 8.99 -12.12 -13.72
CA ILE A 48 8.56 -12.28 -15.12
C ILE A 48 9.78 -12.28 -16.06
N LYS A 49 10.74 -11.39 -15.83
CA LYS A 49 11.98 -11.34 -16.65
C LYS A 49 12.74 -12.66 -16.58
N THR A 50 12.99 -13.18 -15.38
CA THR A 50 13.68 -14.47 -15.17
C THR A 50 12.87 -15.62 -15.76
N PHE A 51 11.56 -15.64 -15.55
CA PHE A 51 10.68 -16.66 -16.12
C PHE A 51 10.74 -16.69 -17.66
N ARG A 52 10.71 -15.52 -18.32
CA ARG A 52 10.83 -15.43 -19.79
C ARG A 52 12.23 -15.78 -20.28
N GLN A 53 13.29 -15.49 -19.52
CA GLN A 53 14.64 -15.93 -19.87
C GLN A 53 14.76 -17.46 -19.85
N GLN A 54 14.16 -18.11 -18.85
CA GLN A 54 14.22 -19.57 -18.70
C GLN A 54 13.24 -20.32 -19.61
N HIS A 55 12.07 -19.75 -19.88
CA HIS A 55 10.96 -20.46 -20.53
C HIS A 55 10.37 -19.75 -21.75
N GLY A 56 10.96 -18.65 -22.21
CA GLY A 56 10.39 -17.83 -23.29
C GLY A 56 10.25 -18.55 -24.64
N LYS A 57 10.97 -19.65 -24.86
CA LYS A 57 10.87 -20.50 -26.05
C LYS A 57 10.03 -21.78 -25.82
N LYS A 58 9.50 -21.98 -24.61
CA LYS A 58 8.72 -23.18 -24.28
C LYS A 58 7.38 -23.12 -25.00
N VAL A 59 7.10 -24.13 -25.81
CA VAL A 59 5.78 -24.30 -26.44
C VAL A 59 4.77 -24.68 -25.34
N VAL A 60 3.76 -23.83 -25.15
CA VAL A 60 2.69 -24.02 -24.12
C VAL A 60 1.44 -24.66 -24.72
N GLY A 61 1.26 -24.55 -26.05
CA GLY A 61 0.14 -25.12 -26.78
C GLY A 61 0.31 -24.94 -28.28
N GLN A 62 -0.58 -25.56 -29.05
CA GLN A 62 -0.68 -25.39 -30.49
C GLN A 62 -1.86 -24.49 -30.82
N ILE A 63 -1.74 -23.71 -31.89
CA ILE A 63 -2.83 -22.87 -32.40
C ILE A 63 -3.53 -23.67 -33.51
N THR A 64 -4.85 -23.86 -33.39
CA THR A 64 -5.67 -24.46 -34.43
C THR A 64 -6.40 -23.38 -35.24
N VAL A 65 -6.86 -23.74 -36.45
CA VAL A 65 -7.58 -22.82 -37.36
C VAL A 65 -8.84 -22.24 -36.69
N ASP A 66 -9.55 -23.06 -35.93
CA ASP A 66 -10.74 -22.66 -35.17
C ASP A 66 -10.46 -21.51 -34.19
N MET A 67 -9.33 -21.55 -33.47
CA MET A 67 -8.94 -20.49 -32.53
C MET A 67 -8.63 -19.16 -33.24
N MET A 68 -8.10 -19.22 -34.46
CA MET A 68 -7.85 -18.04 -35.29
C MET A 68 -9.16 -17.43 -35.81
N CYS A 69 -10.10 -18.27 -36.26
CA CYS A 69 -11.43 -17.83 -36.70
C CYS A 69 -12.24 -17.22 -35.55
N HIS A 70 -12.06 -17.72 -34.32
CA HIS A 70 -12.72 -17.21 -33.12
C HIS A 70 -12.04 -15.99 -32.47
N GLY A 71 -11.00 -15.41 -33.09
CA GLY A 71 -10.39 -14.15 -32.67
C GLY A 71 -9.49 -14.22 -31.43
N SER A 72 -9.27 -15.41 -30.87
CA SER A 72 -8.44 -15.63 -29.68
C SER A 72 -6.93 -15.62 -29.93
N CYS A 73 -6.53 -15.48 -31.20
CA CYS A 73 -5.14 -15.58 -31.65
C CYS A 73 -4.54 -14.24 -32.12
N LEU A 74 -5.34 -13.16 -32.17
CA LEU A 74 -4.95 -11.79 -32.52
C LEU A 74 -4.75 -10.96 -31.25
#